data_AF-A0A6A6UL73-F1
#
_entry.id   AF-A0A6A6UL73-F1
#
_cell.length_a   1.000
_cell.length_b   1.000
_cell.length_c   1.000
_cell.angle_alpha   90.00
_cell.angle_beta   90.00
_cell.angle_gamma   90.00
#
_symmetry.space_group_name_H-M   'P 1'
#
loop_
_entity.id
_entity.type
_entity.pdbx_description
1 polymer ?
#
loop_
_entity_poly.entity_id
_entity_poly.type
_entity_poly.pdbx_seq_one_letter_code
_entity_poly.pdbx_strand_id
1 'polypeptide(L)'
;MGKTCGTDTRLESALEHASRIIKPNSLVLYAPHTKIHEQAKAWAKINGKIIYDDVFDKKCWLEFYVTTWSRALAKAASGTVYIFIPPSGLDGKGTFTETEWGELVAYGSGVDKIQWIPIDESFNRTKEPPITIWDWSIGPMGFPRRTSMREICALYEAKKSKALKSGKFNHSKSARSKAR
;
A
#
# COMPACT_ATOMS: atom_id res chain seq x y z
N MET A 1 -33.70 -9.63 -4.55
CA MET A 1 -32.61 -9.13 -5.41
C MET A 1 -32.02 -7.89 -4.76
N GLY A 2 -30.96 -8.04 -3.96
CA GLY A 2 -30.32 -6.92 -3.26
C GLY A 2 -29.27 -6.26 -4.15
N LYS A 3 -29.48 -4.99 -4.50
CA LYS A 3 -28.48 -4.17 -5.20
C LYS A 3 -27.37 -3.77 -4.22
N THR A 4 -26.22 -4.44 -4.28
CA THR A 4 -24.94 -3.96 -3.77
C THR A 4 -24.42 -2.87 -4.71
N CYS A 5 -25.08 -1.71 -4.72
CA CYS A 5 -24.72 -0.59 -5.60
C CYS A 5 -24.02 0.49 -4.78
N GLY A 6 -22.72 0.73 -5.03
CA GLY A 6 -22.06 1.95 -4.56
C GLY A 6 -20.54 1.91 -4.42
N THR A 7 -19.97 0.83 -3.91
CA THR A 7 -18.53 0.74 -3.59
C THR A 7 -17.73 -0.05 -4.62
N ASP A 8 -18.26 -1.19 -5.10
CA ASP A 8 -17.55 -2.05 -6.04
C ASP A 8 -17.39 -1.40 -7.42
N THR A 9 -18.43 -0.72 -7.92
CA THR A 9 -18.38 -0.05 -9.24
C THR A 9 -17.37 1.10 -9.29
N ARG A 10 -17.10 1.76 -8.16
CA ARG A 10 -16.12 2.86 -8.08
C ARG A 10 -14.69 2.33 -8.08
N LEU A 11 -14.44 1.26 -7.33
CA LEU A 11 -13.14 0.59 -7.34
C LEU A 11 -12.83 -0.02 -8.71
N GLU A 12 -13.81 -0.66 -9.34
CA GLU A 12 -13.67 -1.21 -10.69
C GLU A 12 -13.32 -0.14 -11.72
N SER A 13 -14.01 1.00 -11.71
CA SER A 13 -13.72 2.10 -12.62
C SER A 13 -12.34 2.72 -12.38
N ALA A 14 -11.96 2.93 -11.11
CA ALA A 14 -10.62 3.42 -10.75
C ALA A 14 -9.54 2.42 -11.17
N LEU A 15 -9.78 1.12 -10.98
CA LEU A 15 -8.86 0.05 -11.37
C LEU A 15 -8.69 -0.03 -12.88
N GLU A 16 -9.79 0.06 -13.63
CA GLU A 16 -9.75 0.08 -15.10
C GLU A 16 -8.93 1.27 -15.60
N HIS A 17 -9.15 2.46 -15.03
CA HIS A 17 -8.38 3.65 -15.38
C HIS A 17 -6.89 3.50 -15.02
N ALA A 18 -6.59 3.06 -13.79
CA ALA A 18 -5.23 2.84 -13.31
C ALA A 18 -4.49 1.82 -14.19
N SER A 19 -5.14 0.72 -14.57
CA SER A 19 -4.54 -0.35 -15.39
C SER A 19 -4.22 0.08 -16.82
N ARG A 20 -4.87 1.14 -17.33
CA ARG A 20 -4.54 1.71 -18.65
C ARG A 20 -3.29 2.59 -18.62
N ILE A 21 -2.97 3.16 -17.46
CA ILE A 21 -1.91 4.16 -17.29
C ILE A 21 -0.66 3.52 -16.69
N ILE A 22 -0.82 2.71 -15.65
CA ILE A 22 0.28 2.03 -14.97
C ILE A 22 0.83 0.94 -15.87
N LYS A 23 2.12 1.07 -16.19
CA LYS A 23 2.88 0.04 -16.91
C LYS A 23 3.70 -0.77 -15.90
N PRO A 24 4.15 -1.98 -16.25
CA PRO A 24 5.07 -2.72 -15.40
C PRO A 24 6.30 -1.88 -15.05
N ASN A 25 6.76 -1.97 -13.81
CA ASN A 25 7.92 -1.22 -13.30
C ASN A 25 7.79 0.31 -13.30
N SER A 26 6.59 0.87 -13.42
CA SER A 26 6.41 2.33 -13.48
C SER A 26 5.89 2.96 -12.19
N LEU A 27 5.32 2.20 -11.26
CA LEU A 27 4.61 2.77 -10.10
C LEU A 27 5.55 3.14 -8.95
N VAL A 28 5.39 4.37 -8.44
CA VAL A 28 5.99 4.85 -7.20
C VAL A 28 4.88 5.15 -6.19
N LEU A 29 4.97 4.53 -5.03
CA LEU A 29 4.13 4.81 -3.88
C LEU A 29 4.95 5.49 -2.78
N TYR A 30 4.29 6.23 -1.91
CA TYR A 30 4.94 6.90 -0.80
C TYR A 30 4.01 6.96 0.40
N ALA A 31 4.58 6.86 1.59
CA ALA A 31 3.83 7.06 2.80
C ALA A 31 3.43 8.54 2.96
N PRO A 32 2.24 8.82 3.53
CA PRO A 32 1.80 10.18 3.79
C PRO A 32 2.66 10.82 4.88
N HIS A 33 3.72 11.50 4.46
CA HIS A 33 4.46 12.46 5.26
C HIS A 33 4.88 13.59 4.31
N THR A 34 4.66 14.83 4.72
CA THR A 34 4.70 16.01 3.83
C THR A 34 6.02 16.18 3.07
N LYS A 35 7.14 15.78 3.68
CA LYS A 35 8.47 15.81 3.04
C LYS A 35 8.73 14.68 2.05
N ILE A 36 8.04 13.55 2.17
CA ILE A 36 8.26 12.35 1.35
C ILE A 36 7.60 12.51 -0.02
N HIS A 37 6.41 13.10 -0.05
CA HIS A 37 5.64 13.30 -1.28
C HIS A 37 6.42 14.09 -2.33
N GLU A 38 6.98 15.25 -1.96
CA GLU A 38 7.75 16.09 -2.89
C GLU A 38 9.02 15.40 -3.41
N GLN A 39 9.71 14.64 -2.55
CA GLN A 39 10.88 13.86 -2.97
C GLN A 39 10.51 12.70 -3.90
N ALA A 40 9.45 11.96 -3.57
CA ALA A 40 8.96 10.87 -4.40
C ALA A 40 8.54 11.38 -5.79
N LYS A 41 7.90 12.55 -5.83
CA LYS A 41 7.51 13.23 -7.06
C LYS A 41 8.70 13.67 -7.90
N ALA A 42 9.69 14.31 -7.28
CA ALA A 42 10.91 14.72 -7.97
C ALA A 42 11.66 13.50 -8.54
N TRP A 43 11.82 12.44 -7.74
CA TRP A 43 12.48 11.22 -8.16
C TRP A 43 11.72 10.50 -9.27
N ALA A 44 10.39 10.40 -9.17
CA ALA A 44 9.55 9.77 -10.18
C ALA A 44 9.69 10.49 -11.53
N LYS A 45 9.66 11.84 -11.52
CA LYS A 45 9.86 12.65 -12.73
C LYS A 45 11.22 12.39 -13.38
N ILE A 46 12.29 12.33 -12.59
CA ILE A 46 13.66 12.08 -13.10
C ILE A 46 13.77 10.68 -13.72
N ASN A 47 13.11 9.69 -13.12
CA ASN A 47 13.22 8.29 -13.50
C ASN A 47 12.11 7.80 -14.46
N GLY A 48 11.29 8.72 -14.98
CA GLY A 48 10.17 8.39 -15.88
C GLY A 48 9.14 7.45 -15.24
N LYS A 49 8.87 7.63 -13.95
CA LYS A 49 7.92 6.83 -13.17
C LYS A 49 6.64 7.60 -12.91
N ILE A 50 5.59 6.87 -12.52
CA ILE A 50 4.23 7.33 -12.29
C ILE A 50 3.97 7.33 -10.79
N ILE A 51 3.49 8.45 -10.25
CA ILE A 51 3.00 8.58 -8.88
C ILE A 51 1.47 8.71 -8.82
N TYR A 52 0.92 8.64 -7.61
CA TYR A 52 -0.49 8.92 -7.34
C TYR A 52 -1.01 10.20 -8.04
N ASP A 53 -0.27 11.31 -7.94
CA ASP A 53 -0.66 12.60 -8.54
C ASP A 53 -0.83 12.57 -10.07
N ASP A 54 -0.14 11.65 -10.77
CA ASP A 54 -0.18 11.55 -12.23
C ASP A 54 -1.43 10.80 -12.73
N VAL A 55 -2.02 9.99 -11.86
CA VAL A 55 -3.21 9.18 -12.17
C VAL A 55 -4.48 9.79 -11.57
N PHE A 56 -4.35 10.51 -10.45
CA PHE A 56 -5.48 11.04 -9.71
C PHE A 56 -6.02 12.35 -10.30
N ASP A 57 -7.31 12.35 -10.68
CA ASP A 57 -8.01 13.58 -11.05
C ASP A 57 -8.34 14.42 -9.80
N LYS A 58 -7.69 15.59 -9.70
CA LYS A 58 -7.85 16.54 -8.59
C LYS A 58 -9.27 17.10 -8.44
N LYS A 59 -10.21 16.81 -9.34
CA LYS A 59 -11.63 17.19 -9.17
C LYS A 59 -12.39 16.30 -8.18
N CYS A 60 -11.83 15.17 -7.73
CA CYS A 60 -12.51 14.18 -6.89
C CYS A 60 -11.94 14.04 -5.46
N TRP A 61 -11.56 15.15 -4.81
CA TRP A 61 -10.91 15.21 -3.48
C TRP A 61 -11.82 14.90 -2.27
N LEU A 62 -12.59 13.80 -2.27
CA LEU A 62 -13.17 13.28 -1.02
C LEU A 62 -12.30 12.12 -0.50
N GLU A 63 -12.15 12.01 0.82
CA GLU A 63 -11.33 10.97 1.49
C GLU A 63 -11.67 9.54 1.04
N PHE A 64 -12.95 9.29 0.74
CA PHE A 64 -13.43 8.04 0.15
C PHE A 64 -12.83 7.76 -1.24
N TYR A 65 -12.57 8.78 -2.06
CA TYR A 65 -11.91 8.61 -3.35
C TYR A 65 -10.42 8.36 -3.19
N VAL A 66 -9.75 9.00 -2.23
CA VAL A 66 -8.31 8.77 -2.00
C VAL A 66 -8.04 7.31 -1.67
N THR A 67 -8.79 6.75 -0.72
CA THR A 67 -8.66 5.32 -0.34
C THR A 67 -9.00 4.37 -1.50
N THR A 68 -10.04 4.69 -2.28
CA THR A 68 -10.42 3.89 -3.46
C THR A 68 -9.34 3.91 -4.54
N TRP A 69 -8.77 5.08 -4.84
CA TRP A 69 -7.72 5.25 -5.85
C TRP A 69 -6.41 4.63 -5.41
N SER A 70 -5.99 4.85 -4.16
CA SER A 70 -4.82 4.17 -3.59
C SER A 70 -4.92 2.65 -3.73
N ARG A 71 -6.09 2.08 -3.37
CA ARG A 71 -6.35 0.65 -3.53
C ARG A 71 -6.28 0.21 -5.00
N ALA A 72 -6.87 0.98 -5.91
CA ALA A 72 -6.85 0.67 -7.35
C ALA A 72 -5.43 0.71 -7.93
N LEU A 73 -4.62 1.69 -7.57
CA LEU A 73 -3.23 1.83 -8.01
C LEU A 73 -2.37 0.65 -7.54
N ALA A 74 -2.49 0.28 -6.27
CA ALA A 74 -1.79 -0.86 -5.71
C ALA A 74 -2.19 -2.19 -6.39
N LYS A 75 -3.48 -2.35 -6.71
CA LYS A 75 -4.00 -3.53 -7.40
C LYS A 75 -3.64 -3.59 -8.90
N ALA A 76 -3.44 -2.45 -9.54
CA ALA A 76 -2.96 -2.35 -10.92
C ALA A 76 -1.44 -2.48 -11.06
N ALA A 77 -0.71 -2.47 -9.94
CA ALA A 77 0.74 -2.51 -9.94
C ALA A 77 1.26 -3.84 -10.51
N SER A 78 2.38 -3.80 -11.23
CA SER A 78 3.04 -5.01 -11.72
C SER A 78 4.55 -4.82 -11.89
N GLY A 79 5.30 -5.92 -11.81
CA GLY A 79 6.76 -5.92 -11.85
C GLY A 79 7.36 -5.32 -10.58
N THR A 80 8.22 -4.32 -10.73
CA THR A 80 8.86 -3.60 -9.62
C THR A 80 8.04 -2.39 -9.19
N VAL A 81 7.62 -2.37 -7.93
CA VAL A 81 7.00 -1.20 -7.29
C VAL A 81 8.05 -0.50 -6.45
N TYR A 82 8.16 0.82 -6.58
CA TYR A 82 9.09 1.64 -5.81
C TYR A 82 8.34 2.31 -4.67
N ILE A 83 8.88 2.22 -3.46
CA ILE A 83 8.18 2.72 -2.28
C ILE A 83 9.11 3.63 -1.48
N PHE A 84 8.72 4.89 -1.35
CA PHE A 84 9.36 5.86 -0.47
C PHE A 84 8.77 5.74 0.94
N ILE A 85 9.58 5.31 1.88
CA ILE A 85 9.22 5.15 3.29
C ILE A 85 10.34 5.63 4.21
N PRO A 86 10.00 6.09 5.43
CA PRO A 86 11.00 6.38 6.45
C PRO A 86 11.94 5.19 6.65
N PRO A 87 13.19 5.43 7.06
CA PRO A 87 14.16 4.33 7.15
C PRO A 87 13.80 3.24 8.15
N SER A 88 13.06 3.58 9.20
CA SER A 88 12.48 2.67 10.20
C SER A 88 11.22 1.93 9.71
N GLY A 89 10.70 2.28 8.54
CA GLY A 89 9.42 1.83 8.03
C GLY A 89 8.25 2.73 8.48
N LEU A 90 7.05 2.15 8.50
CA LEU A 90 5.82 2.83 8.87
C LEU A 90 5.25 2.23 10.15
N ASP A 91 5.49 2.96 11.24
CA ASP A 91 4.88 2.69 12.54
C ASP A 91 3.60 3.51 12.66
N GLY A 92 2.45 2.89 12.36
CA GLY A 92 1.14 3.49 12.57
C GLY A 92 0.22 3.49 11.35
N LYS A 93 -0.89 4.21 11.49
CA LYS A 93 -1.96 4.26 10.50
C LYS A 93 -1.68 5.28 9.41
N GLY A 94 -1.94 4.91 8.17
CA GLY A 94 -1.95 5.79 7.01
C GLY A 94 -2.53 5.07 5.79
N THR A 95 -2.86 5.83 4.74
CA THR A 95 -3.48 5.28 3.52
C THR A 95 -2.71 4.09 2.96
N PHE A 96 -1.38 4.18 2.91
CA PHE A 96 -0.52 3.08 2.45
C PHE A 96 -0.72 1.81 3.30
N THR A 97 -0.66 1.91 4.62
CA THR A 97 -0.76 0.76 5.53
C THR A 97 -2.16 0.18 5.62
N GLU A 98 -3.20 1.00 5.41
CA GLU A 98 -4.60 0.58 5.47
C GLU A 98 -5.13 0.02 4.14
N THR A 99 -4.56 0.42 3.00
CA THR A 99 -5.11 0.08 1.68
C THR A 99 -4.08 -0.54 0.75
N GLU A 100 -3.01 0.19 0.42
CA GLU A 100 -2.07 -0.18 -0.64
C GLU A 100 -1.27 -1.43 -0.28
N TRP A 101 -0.78 -1.50 0.96
CA TRP A 101 0.07 -2.59 1.43
C TRP A 101 -0.58 -3.95 1.26
N GLY A 102 -1.82 -4.10 1.71
CA GLY A 102 -2.56 -5.36 1.64
C GLY A 102 -2.79 -5.84 0.20
N GLU A 103 -2.98 -4.93 -0.75
CA GLU A 103 -3.14 -5.27 -2.17
C GLU A 103 -1.80 -5.66 -2.82
N LEU A 104 -0.69 -4.99 -2.48
CA LEU A 104 0.63 -5.30 -3.03
C LEU A 104 1.12 -6.69 -2.62
N VAL A 105 0.87 -7.08 -1.37
CA VAL A 105 1.33 -8.37 -0.80
C VAL A 105 0.31 -9.50 -0.95
N ALA A 106 -0.85 -9.23 -1.53
CA ALA A 106 -1.81 -10.26 -1.86
C ALA A 106 -1.22 -11.22 -2.92
N TYR A 107 -1.38 -12.52 -2.70
CA TYR A 107 -0.90 -13.52 -3.65
C TYR A 107 -1.55 -13.32 -5.03
N GLY A 108 -0.72 -13.19 -6.07
CA GLY A 108 -1.18 -12.95 -7.44
C GLY A 108 -1.33 -11.47 -7.83
N SER A 109 -0.81 -10.52 -7.04
CA SER A 109 -0.82 -9.08 -7.35
C SER A 109 -0.04 -8.66 -8.60
N GLY A 110 0.73 -9.57 -9.23
CA GLY A 110 1.59 -9.25 -10.38
C GLY A 110 2.86 -8.45 -10.01
N VAL A 111 3.06 -8.17 -8.71
CA VAL A 111 4.25 -7.49 -8.19
C VAL A 111 5.35 -8.51 -7.88
N ASP A 112 6.47 -8.39 -8.58
CA ASP A 112 7.62 -9.29 -8.45
C ASP A 112 8.64 -8.78 -7.42
N LYS A 113 8.72 -7.45 -7.27
CA LYS A 113 9.71 -6.80 -6.42
C LYS A 113 9.15 -5.50 -5.82
N ILE A 114 9.42 -5.28 -4.54
CA ILE A 114 9.35 -3.95 -3.94
C ILE A 114 10.78 -3.41 -3.78
N GLN A 115 11.02 -2.22 -4.34
CA GLN A 115 12.26 -1.49 -4.15
C GLN A 115 12.02 -0.35 -3.16
N TRP A 116 12.57 -0.51 -1.96
CA TRP A 116 12.53 0.50 -0.93
C TRP A 116 13.49 1.64 -1.29
N ILE A 117 12.98 2.87 -1.29
CA ILE A 117 13.77 4.07 -1.50
C ILE A 117 13.82 4.83 -0.17
N PRO A 118 14.98 4.83 0.53
CA PRO A 118 15.14 5.61 1.74
C PRO A 118 15.18 7.11 1.40
N ILE A 119 14.59 7.91 2.28
CA ILE A 119 14.44 9.37 2.16
C ILE A 119 15.71 10.11 2.63
N ASP A 120 16.67 9.38 3.21
CA ASP A 120 17.92 9.94 3.73
C ASP A 120 19.13 9.14 3.21
N GLU A 121 20.13 9.87 2.69
CA GLU A 121 21.43 9.37 2.22
C GLU A 121 22.36 8.95 3.37
N SER A 122 22.01 9.23 4.63
CA SER A 122 22.78 8.80 5.81
C SER A 122 22.83 7.26 6.01
N PHE A 123 22.15 6.49 5.16
CA PHE A 123 21.98 5.04 5.26
C PHE A 123 23.12 4.21 4.65
N ASN A 124 24.36 4.59 4.92
CA ASN A 124 25.56 3.77 4.68
C ASN A 124 25.98 2.96 5.93
N ARG A 125 25.02 2.35 6.66
CA ARG A 125 25.32 1.53 7.84
C ARG A 125 25.17 0.04 7.54
N THR A 126 26.25 -0.70 7.77
CA THR A 126 26.42 -2.16 7.60
C THR A 126 25.46 -3.05 8.43
N LYS A 127 24.61 -2.45 9.27
CA LYS A 127 23.52 -3.10 9.99
C LYS A 127 22.23 -2.31 9.75
N GLU A 128 21.64 -2.50 8.58
CA GLU A 128 20.36 -1.88 8.27
C GLU A 128 19.25 -2.53 9.11
N PRO A 129 18.50 -1.78 9.92
CA PRO A 129 17.36 -2.34 10.64
C PRO A 129 16.30 -2.83 9.64
N PRO A 130 15.52 -3.87 9.98
CA PRO A 130 14.41 -4.32 9.15
C PRO A 130 13.40 -3.18 8.95
N ILE A 131 12.74 -3.18 7.79
CA ILE A 131 11.63 -2.27 7.51
C ILE A 131 10.40 -2.81 8.23
N THR A 132 9.83 -2.01 9.13
CA THR A 132 8.57 -2.36 9.79
C THR A 132 7.41 -1.77 9.01
N ILE A 133 6.45 -2.60 8.61
CA ILE A 133 5.16 -2.14 8.09
C ILE A 133 4.07 -2.57 9.07
N TRP A 134 3.27 -1.61 9.51
CA TRP A 134 2.12 -1.86 10.38
C TRP A 134 0.87 -2.18 9.54
N ASP A 135 0.20 -3.29 9.79
CA ASP A 135 -1.06 -3.66 9.13
C ASP A 135 -2.20 -3.75 10.17
N TRP A 136 -3.38 -3.20 9.87
CA TRP A 136 -4.50 -3.16 10.83
C TRP A 136 -5.02 -4.54 11.24
N SER A 137 -4.97 -5.51 10.33
CA SER A 137 -5.51 -6.85 10.56
C SER A 137 -4.51 -7.78 11.27
N ILE A 138 -3.22 -7.41 11.30
CA ILE A 138 -2.12 -8.32 11.68
C ILE A 138 -1.17 -7.70 12.71
N GLY A 139 -1.07 -6.37 12.78
CA GLY A 139 -0.10 -5.61 13.58
C GLY A 139 1.23 -5.36 12.85
N PRO A 140 2.31 -4.98 13.58
CA PRO A 140 3.60 -4.67 12.98
C PRO A 140 4.31 -5.91 12.39
N MET A 141 4.92 -5.71 11.23
CA MET A 141 5.68 -6.73 10.51
C MET A 141 7.03 -6.18 10.07
N GLY A 142 8.10 -6.74 10.62
CA GLY A 142 9.46 -6.45 10.18
C GLY A 142 9.88 -7.32 9.00
N PHE A 143 10.42 -6.68 7.97
CA PHE A 143 11.00 -7.32 6.79
C PHE A 143 12.48 -6.96 6.68
N PRO A 144 13.39 -7.92 6.53
CA PRO A 144 14.74 -7.62 6.08
C PRO A 144 14.69 -6.80 4.78
N ARG A 145 15.56 -5.79 4.61
CA ARG A 145 15.50 -4.88 3.45
C ARG A 145 15.64 -5.56 2.09
N ARG A 146 16.25 -6.75 2.06
CA ARG A 146 16.53 -7.54 0.85
C ARG A 146 15.59 -8.73 0.66
N THR A 147 14.46 -8.74 1.37
CA THR A 147 13.46 -9.81 1.26
C THR A 147 12.78 -9.76 -0.10
N SER A 148 12.72 -10.88 -0.80
CA SER A 148 12.00 -10.99 -2.07
C SER A 148 10.49 -10.87 -1.85
N MET A 149 9.72 -10.49 -2.87
CA MET A 149 8.26 -10.44 -2.74
C MET A 149 7.65 -11.80 -2.39
N ARG A 150 8.21 -12.88 -2.93
CA ARG A 150 7.78 -14.24 -2.57
C ARG A 150 7.89 -14.51 -1.08
N GLU A 151 9.00 -14.10 -0.46
CA GLU A 151 9.22 -14.22 0.98
C GLU A 151 8.32 -13.26 1.78
N ILE A 152 8.16 -12.01 1.32
CA ILE A 152 7.25 -11.03 1.93
C ILE A 152 5.82 -11.59 1.97
N CYS A 153 5.30 -12.07 0.83
CA CYS A 153 3.96 -12.64 0.73
C CYS A 153 3.80 -13.89 1.60
N ALA A 154 4.79 -14.78 1.63
CA ALA A 154 4.75 -15.98 2.47
C ALA A 154 4.71 -15.64 3.98
N LEU A 155 5.54 -14.68 4.43
CA LEU A 155 5.54 -14.20 5.81
C LEU A 155 4.21 -13.51 6.17
N TYR A 156 3.69 -12.71 5.24
CA TYR A 156 2.43 -12.00 5.40
C TYR A 156 1.26 -12.97 5.55
N GLU A 157 1.11 -13.94 4.65
CA GLU A 157 0.04 -14.96 4.71
C GLU A 157 0.14 -15.84 5.96
N ALA A 158 1.36 -16.21 6.37
CA ALA A 158 1.57 -16.96 7.60
C ALA A 158 1.12 -16.17 8.85
N LYS A 159 1.48 -14.89 8.93
CA LYS A 159 1.05 -14.02 10.04
C LYS A 159 -0.45 -13.75 10.01
N LYS A 160 -1.02 -13.49 8.84
CA LYS A 160 -2.47 -13.28 8.64
C LYS A 160 -3.27 -14.50 9.09
N SER A 161 -2.84 -15.70 8.67
CA SER A 161 -3.43 -16.97 9.08
C SER A 161 -3.37 -17.18 10.59
N LYS A 162 -2.25 -16.81 11.23
CA LYS A 162 -2.10 -16.87 12.69
C LYS A 162 -2.99 -15.86 13.42
N ALA A 163 -3.09 -14.63 12.91
CA ALA A 163 -3.96 -13.59 13.44
C ALA A 163 -5.44 -14.02 13.40
N LEU A 164 -5.90 -14.52 12.23
CA LEU A 164 -7.23 -15.11 12.03
C LEU A 164 -7.55 -16.20 13.04
N LYS A 165 -6.65 -17.19 13.21
CA LYS A 165 -6.83 -18.30 14.15
C LYS A 165 -6.84 -17.86 15.62
N SER A 166 -6.11 -16.78 15.95
CA SER A 166 -6.01 -16.28 17.32
C SER A 166 -7.19 -15.41 17.77
N GLY A 167 -8.17 -15.15 16.88
CA GLY A 167 -9.30 -14.26 17.18
C GLY A 167 -8.91 -12.80 17.43
N LYS A 168 -7.64 -12.43 17.20
CA LYS A 168 -7.13 -11.05 17.33
C LYS A 168 -7.54 -10.15 16.16
N PHE A 169 -8.71 -10.39 15.57
CA PHE A 169 -9.34 -9.37 14.74
C PHE A 169 -9.88 -8.30 15.68
N ASN A 170 -9.22 -7.15 15.69
CA ASN A 170 -9.86 -5.91 16.14
C ASN A 170 -10.94 -5.53 15.12
N HIS A 171 -12.01 -6.32 15.07
CA HIS A 171 -13.31 -5.76 14.75
C HIS A 171 -13.61 -4.80 15.90
N SER A 172 -13.34 -3.51 15.70
CA SER A 172 -14.28 -2.52 16.22
C SER A 172 -15.64 -2.93 15.66
N LYS A 173 -16.40 -3.66 16.48
CA LYS A 173 -17.84 -3.75 16.29
C LYS A 173 -18.30 -2.32 16.11
N SER A 174 -18.75 -2.00 14.89
CA SER A 174 -19.80 -1.01 14.72
C SER A 174 -20.92 -1.43 15.67
N ALA A 175 -20.91 -0.84 16.86
CA ALA A 175 -22.01 -0.92 17.81
C ALA A 175 -23.16 -0.10 17.22
N ARG A 176 -23.82 -0.65 16.20
CA ARG A 176 -25.11 -0.19 15.72
C ARG A 176 -25.99 -1.38 15.44
N SER A 177 -26.57 -1.92 16.51
CA SER A 177 -28.02 -2.11 16.62
C SER A 177 -28.36 -2.96 17.84
N LYS A 178 -29.53 -2.63 18.40
CA LYS A 178 -30.24 -3.28 19.52
C LYS A 178 -29.81 -2.85 20.92
N ALA A 179 -30.14 -1.61 21.25
CA ALA A 179 -30.75 -1.32 22.53
C ALA A 179 -32.03 -0.51 22.29
N ARG A 180 -33.15 -1.19 22.56
CA ARG A 180 -34.54 -0.73 22.78
C ARG A 180 -35.18 0.21 21.75
#